data_AF-A0A1G4VCW8-F1
#
_entry.id   AF-A0A1G4VCW8-F1
#
_cell.length_a   1.000
_cell.length_b   1.000
_cell.length_c   1.000
_cell.angle_alpha   90.00
_cell.angle_beta   90.00
_cell.angle_gamma   90.00
#
_symmetry.space_group_name_H-M   'P 1'
#
loop_
_entity.id
_entity.type
_entity.pdbx_description
1 polymer ?
#
loop_
_entity_poly.entity_id
_entity_poly.type
_entity_poly.pdbx_seq_one_letter_code
_entity_poly.pdbx_strand_id
1 'polypeptide(L)'
;MKYEWIDEYLMTKPGVIRDLQREWNWIRYKLGSKMFAAICRDDNTNEPYYITMKLEPMQAEALRSEYEDIIPGYYMNKVNWNSVKADGNVPDDLLKNMLDDAYAIVLESFSKKKQAEILASEPIIIDTRCGLHCYNCEYKEPCNCGGCIETNGHPFHGECPVAICCQEKRHMHCGECSTFPCGLLLQYTNDPEQGDNPPGLRIEQCKGWCERSIK
;
A
#
# COMPACT_ATOMS: atom_id res chain seq x y z
N MET A 1 1.65 1.79 -16.70
CA MET A 1 2.79 0.94 -16.30
C MET A 1 2.62 -0.40 -17.02
N LYS A 2 3.69 -1.06 -17.48
CA LYS A 2 3.57 -2.34 -18.21
C LYS A 2 3.02 -3.49 -17.36
N TYR A 3 3.38 -3.51 -16.08
CA TYR A 3 3.10 -4.61 -15.15
C TYR A 3 1.83 -4.37 -14.32
N GLU A 4 0.69 -4.13 -14.97
CA GLU A 4 -0.58 -3.78 -14.31
C GLU A 4 -1.08 -4.86 -13.34
N TRP A 5 -0.61 -6.11 -13.51
CA TRP A 5 -0.93 -7.27 -12.70
C TRP A 5 -0.31 -7.27 -11.29
N ILE A 6 0.65 -6.39 -10.98
CA ILE A 6 1.42 -6.45 -9.72
C ILE A 6 0.52 -6.31 -8.49
N ASP A 7 -0.44 -5.39 -8.54
CA ASP A 7 -1.33 -5.12 -7.40
C ASP A 7 -2.14 -6.38 -7.08
N GLU A 8 -2.89 -6.88 -8.06
CA GLU A 8 -3.70 -8.09 -7.91
C GLU A 8 -2.86 -9.30 -7.48
N TYR A 9 -1.68 -9.47 -8.07
CA TYR A 9 -0.80 -10.59 -7.76
C TYR A 9 -0.29 -10.55 -6.32
N LEU A 10 0.26 -9.41 -5.86
CA LEU A 10 0.78 -9.28 -4.50
C LEU A 10 -0.33 -9.33 -3.46
N MET A 11 -1.51 -8.81 -3.80
CA MET A 11 -2.68 -8.87 -2.95
C MET A 11 -3.27 -10.28 -2.84
N THR A 12 -2.79 -11.29 -3.57
CA THR A 12 -3.17 -12.70 -3.32
C THR A 12 -2.36 -13.35 -2.20
N LYS A 13 -1.29 -12.70 -1.74
CA LYS A 13 -0.35 -13.29 -0.77
C LYS A 13 -0.83 -13.06 0.68
N PRO A 14 -0.79 -14.09 1.55
CA PRO A 14 -1.23 -13.97 2.93
C PRO A 14 -0.54 -12.85 3.69
N GLY A 15 -1.34 -12.09 4.43
CA GLY A 15 -0.92 -11.00 5.31
C GLY A 15 -0.23 -9.81 4.63
N VAL A 16 -0.27 -9.70 3.29
CA VAL A 16 0.22 -8.51 2.59
C VAL A 16 -0.64 -7.31 2.95
N ILE A 17 0.03 -6.24 3.39
CA ILE A 17 -0.57 -4.94 3.61
C ILE A 17 -0.14 -4.02 2.46
N ARG A 18 -1.13 -3.45 1.77
CA ARG A 18 -0.93 -2.41 0.76
C ARG A 18 -1.35 -1.06 1.31
N ASP A 19 -0.45 -0.08 1.24
CA ASP A 19 -0.73 1.31 1.54
C ASP A 19 -0.02 2.28 0.58
N LEU A 20 -0.44 3.55 0.60
CA LEU A 20 0.27 4.63 -0.11
C LEU A 20 1.12 5.43 0.88
N GLN A 21 2.45 5.35 0.75
CA GLN A 21 3.34 6.29 1.42
C GLN A 21 3.35 7.62 0.68
N ARG A 22 2.70 8.62 1.26
CA ARG A 22 2.45 9.88 0.58
C ARG A 22 3.67 10.77 0.45
N GLU A 23 4.53 10.79 1.47
CA GLU A 23 5.74 11.61 1.46
C GLU A 23 6.67 11.26 0.29
N TRP A 24 6.52 10.05 -0.27
CA TRP A 24 7.30 9.55 -1.40
C TRP A 24 6.45 9.30 -2.64
N ASN A 25 5.12 9.38 -2.53
CA ASN A 25 4.13 8.92 -3.50
C ASN A 25 4.26 7.43 -3.92
N TRP A 26 4.59 6.53 -2.98
CA TRP A 26 4.85 5.13 -3.28
C TRP A 26 3.76 4.19 -2.77
N ILE A 27 3.25 3.33 -3.65
CA ILE A 27 2.39 2.20 -3.23
C ILE A 27 3.32 1.14 -2.65
N ARG A 28 3.19 0.82 -1.37
CA ARG A 28 4.06 -0.15 -0.69
C ARG A 28 3.32 -1.44 -0.41
N TYR A 29 4.07 -2.53 -0.45
CA TYR A 29 3.64 -3.86 -0.02
C TYR A 29 4.50 -4.31 1.15
N LYS A 30 3.83 -4.66 2.24
CA LYS A 30 4.47 -4.91 3.54
C LYS A 30 3.91 -6.17 4.20
N LEU A 31 4.70 -6.73 5.12
CA LEU A 31 4.26 -7.72 6.11
C LEU A 31 4.46 -7.10 7.49
N GLY A 32 3.36 -6.86 8.20
CA GLY A 32 3.36 -6.04 9.42
C GLY A 32 4.03 -4.68 9.15
N SER A 33 5.09 -4.37 9.90
CA SER A 33 5.85 -3.12 9.74
C SER A 33 6.96 -3.17 8.68
N LYS A 34 7.23 -4.31 8.04
CA LYS A 34 8.37 -4.48 7.12
C LYS A 34 7.92 -4.47 5.67
N MET A 35 8.46 -3.52 4.89
CA MET A 35 8.26 -3.46 3.44
C MET A 35 9.14 -4.47 2.70
N PHE A 36 8.57 -5.08 1.67
CA PHE A 36 9.28 -5.99 0.75
C PHE A 36 9.28 -5.51 -0.69
N ALA A 37 8.25 -4.79 -1.13
CA ALA A 37 8.16 -4.19 -2.46
C ALA A 37 7.43 -2.85 -2.44
N ALA A 38 7.64 -2.01 -3.46
CA ALA A 38 6.89 -0.80 -3.69
C ALA A 38 6.85 -0.41 -5.18
N ILE A 39 5.77 0.25 -5.60
CA ILE A 39 5.65 0.94 -6.88
C ILE A 39 5.93 2.43 -6.63
N CYS A 40 7.02 2.91 -7.21
CA CYS A 40 7.48 4.29 -7.12
C CYS A 40 6.78 5.12 -8.20
N ARG A 41 6.08 6.20 -7.81
CA ARG A 41 5.33 7.07 -8.73
C ARG A 41 5.85 8.49 -8.69
N ASP A 42 5.82 9.17 -9.84
CA ASP A 42 6.21 10.57 -9.94
C ASP A 42 5.21 11.46 -9.18
N ASP A 43 5.71 12.43 -8.42
CA ASP A 43 4.87 13.31 -7.60
C ASP A 43 3.95 14.22 -8.42
N ASN A 44 4.32 14.52 -9.67
CA ASN A 44 3.57 15.43 -10.53
C ASN A 44 2.59 14.68 -11.44
N THR A 45 3.01 13.56 -12.03
CA THR A 45 2.20 12.81 -13.00
C THR A 45 1.43 11.63 -12.40
N ASN A 46 1.79 11.19 -11.18
CA ASN A 46 1.35 9.92 -10.59
C ASN A 46 1.71 8.67 -11.41
N GLU A 47 2.53 8.80 -12.45
CA GLU A 47 2.92 7.67 -13.28
C GLU A 47 3.98 6.82 -12.57
N PRO A 48 3.82 5.48 -12.54
CA PRO A 48 4.88 4.60 -12.04
C PRO A 48 6.13 4.66 -12.91
N TYR A 49 7.30 4.80 -12.28
CA TYR A 49 8.60 4.81 -12.96
C TYR A 49 9.51 3.66 -12.54
N TYR A 50 9.40 3.17 -11.29
CA TYR A 50 10.08 1.95 -10.84
C TYR A 50 9.19 1.06 -10.00
N ILE A 51 9.49 -0.23 -10.02
CA ILE A 51 9.04 -1.22 -9.04
C ILE A 51 10.27 -1.65 -8.25
N THR A 52 10.32 -1.32 -6.97
CA THR A 52 11.46 -1.65 -6.10
C THR A 52 11.12 -2.82 -5.18
N MET A 53 12.06 -3.74 -4.99
CA MET A 53 11.87 -4.91 -4.12
C MET A 53 13.18 -5.40 -3.52
N LYS A 54 13.07 -6.18 -2.43
CA LYS A 54 14.21 -6.85 -1.82
C LYS A 54 14.62 -8.08 -2.60
N LEU A 55 15.92 -8.30 -2.76
CA LEU A 55 16.49 -9.53 -3.30
C LEU A 55 17.77 -9.88 -2.53
N GLU A 56 18.13 -11.16 -2.57
CA GLU A 56 19.42 -11.60 -2.03
C GLU A 56 20.58 -11.02 -2.87
N PRO A 57 21.68 -10.55 -2.25
CA PRO A 57 22.73 -9.82 -2.97
C PRO A 57 23.33 -10.55 -4.17
N MET A 58 23.52 -11.87 -4.07
CA MET A 58 24.07 -12.68 -5.17
C MET A 58 23.09 -12.79 -6.35
N GLN A 59 21.81 -12.99 -6.05
CA GLN A 59 20.76 -13.04 -7.08
C GLN A 59 20.58 -11.67 -7.74
N ALA A 60 20.59 -10.60 -6.94
CA ALA A 60 20.51 -9.23 -7.42
C ALA A 60 21.62 -8.91 -8.43
N GLU A 61 22.87 -9.29 -8.12
CA GLU A 61 24.01 -9.04 -9.02
C GLU A 61 23.88 -9.79 -10.36
N ALA A 62 23.45 -11.06 -10.31
CA ALA A 62 23.22 -11.85 -11.52
C ALA A 62 22.13 -11.22 -12.39
N LEU A 63 20.99 -10.84 -11.80
CA LEU A 63 19.86 -10.24 -12.51
C LEU A 63 20.21 -8.88 -13.13
N ARG A 64 20.96 -8.03 -12.41
CA ARG A 64 21.43 -6.74 -12.95
C ARG A 64 22.43 -6.90 -14.10
N SER A 65 23.17 -8.00 -14.14
CA SER A 65 24.10 -8.31 -15.23
C SER A 65 23.38 -8.80 -16.49
N GLU A 66 22.23 -9.47 -16.33
CA GLU A 66 21.47 -10.06 -17.42
C GLU A 66 20.41 -9.11 -18.00
N TYR A 67 19.79 -8.26 -17.16
CA TYR A 67 18.70 -7.38 -17.55
C TYR A 67 19.01 -5.91 -17.27
N GLU A 68 19.12 -5.10 -18.33
CA GLU A 68 19.43 -3.67 -18.25
C GLU A 68 18.36 -2.83 -17.54
N ASP A 69 17.13 -3.35 -17.45
CA ASP A 69 16.00 -2.70 -16.78
C ASP A 69 15.94 -2.98 -15.27
N ILE A 70 16.84 -3.85 -14.77
CA ILE A 70 17.02 -4.12 -13.35
C ILE A 70 18.23 -3.34 -12.87
N ILE A 71 17.99 -2.35 -12.01
CA ILE A 71 19.02 -1.46 -11.47
C ILE A 71 19.13 -1.58 -9.95
N PRO A 72 20.24 -1.14 -9.33
CA PRO A 72 20.31 -1.06 -7.87
C PRO A 72 19.18 -0.18 -7.31
N GLY A 73 18.68 -0.54 -6.12
CA GLY A 73 17.48 0.03 -5.52
C GLY A 73 17.48 1.56 -5.51
N TYR A 74 16.56 2.14 -6.29
CA TYR A 74 16.37 3.58 -6.38
C TYR A 74 15.87 4.11 -5.01
N TYR A 75 16.55 5.12 -4.46
CA TYR A 75 16.37 5.67 -3.09
C TYR A 75 16.50 4.68 -1.92
N MET A 76 16.98 3.45 -2.14
CA MET A 76 17.05 2.40 -1.10
C MET A 76 18.49 1.91 -0.87
N ASN A 77 18.67 1.06 0.15
CA ASN A 77 19.95 0.39 0.36
C ASN A 77 20.24 -0.56 -0.82
N LYS A 78 21.19 -0.16 -1.66
CA LYS A 78 21.56 -0.79 -2.94
C LYS A 78 22.10 -2.22 -2.84
N VAL A 79 22.39 -2.69 -1.62
CA VAL A 79 22.87 -4.06 -1.39
C VAL A 79 21.71 -5.06 -1.52
N ASN A 80 20.58 -4.75 -0.90
CA ASN A 80 19.45 -5.68 -0.79
C ASN A 80 18.23 -5.24 -1.59
N TRP A 81 18.17 -3.97 -2.03
CA TRP A 81 17.05 -3.45 -2.81
C TRP A 81 17.46 -3.29 -4.27
N ASN A 82 16.53 -3.63 -5.16
CA ASN A 82 16.68 -3.51 -6.61
C ASN A 82 15.40 -2.92 -7.20
N SER A 83 15.54 -2.19 -8.29
CA SER A 83 14.43 -1.51 -8.96
C SER A 83 14.32 -1.98 -10.41
N VAL A 84 13.11 -2.30 -10.83
CA VAL A 84 12.75 -2.63 -12.21
C VAL A 84 12.06 -1.42 -12.83
N LYS A 85 12.47 -0.98 -14.03
CA LYS A 85 11.77 0.08 -14.76
C LYS A 85 10.31 -0.31 -15.01
N ALA A 86 9.38 0.59 -14.69
CA ALA A 86 7.95 0.35 -14.81
C ALA A 86 7.45 0.12 -16.26
N ASP A 87 8.24 0.57 -17.24
CA ASP A 87 8.04 0.42 -18.69
C ASP A 87 9.08 -0.52 -19.34
N GLY A 88 9.91 -1.19 -18.53
CA GLY A 88 10.99 -2.06 -19.01
C GLY A 88 10.54 -3.38 -19.64
N ASN A 89 11.51 -4.25 -19.90
CA ASN A 89 11.34 -5.52 -20.62
C ASN A 89 11.72 -6.76 -19.82
N VAL A 90 11.66 -6.69 -18.49
CA VAL A 90 11.77 -7.88 -17.64
C VAL A 90 10.58 -8.80 -17.90
N PRO A 91 10.78 -10.10 -18.17
CA PRO A 91 9.68 -11.04 -18.34
C PRO A 91 8.76 -11.11 -17.12
N ASP A 92 7.44 -11.21 -17.32
CA ASP A 92 6.47 -11.22 -16.23
C ASP A 92 6.74 -12.33 -15.20
N ASP A 93 7.06 -13.53 -15.66
CA ASP A 93 7.33 -14.67 -14.78
C ASP A 93 8.60 -14.46 -13.95
N LEU A 94 9.60 -13.79 -14.52
CA LEU A 94 10.80 -13.42 -13.77
C LEU A 94 10.47 -12.39 -12.70
N LEU A 95 9.70 -11.35 -13.04
CA LEU A 95 9.31 -10.32 -12.08
C LEU A 95 8.41 -10.89 -10.96
N LYS A 96 7.53 -11.84 -11.27
CA LYS A 96 6.76 -12.57 -10.26
C LYS A 96 7.67 -13.33 -9.30
N ASN A 97 8.65 -14.09 -9.83
CA ASN A 97 9.61 -14.80 -8.99
C ASN A 97 10.40 -13.84 -8.09
N MET A 98 10.85 -12.69 -8.62
CA MET A 98 11.54 -11.67 -7.83
C MET A 98 10.66 -11.12 -6.69
N LEU A 99 9.37 -10.90 -6.96
CA LEU A 99 8.41 -10.46 -5.96
C LEU A 99 8.11 -11.54 -4.90
N ASP A 100 8.11 -12.80 -5.31
CA ASP A 100 7.96 -13.96 -4.42
C ASP A 100 9.16 -14.10 -3.47
N ASP A 101 10.37 -13.96 -4.01
CA ASP A 101 11.61 -13.95 -3.23
C ASP A 101 11.61 -12.78 -2.24
N ALA A 102 11.21 -11.59 -2.68
CA ALA A 102 11.08 -10.41 -1.82
C ALA A 102 10.12 -10.67 -0.64
N TYR A 103 8.95 -11.26 -0.92
CA TYR A 103 7.98 -11.65 0.11
C TYR A 103 8.58 -12.68 1.08
N ALA A 104 9.22 -13.72 0.56
CA ALA A 104 9.83 -14.79 1.35
C ALA A 104 10.93 -14.26 2.29
N ILE A 105 11.85 -13.43 1.77
CA ILE A 105 12.92 -12.78 2.56
C ILE A 105 12.34 -12.05 3.77
N VAL A 106 11.25 -11.29 3.56
CA VAL A 106 10.64 -10.53 4.66
C VAL A 106 9.86 -11.43 5.60
N LEU A 107 9.12 -12.43 5.11
CA LEU A 107 8.41 -13.40 5.94
C LEU A 107 9.38 -14.16 6.84
N GLU A 108 10.48 -14.66 6.29
CA GLU A 108 11.49 -15.42 7.02
C GLU A 108 12.21 -14.60 8.09
N SER A 109 12.24 -13.27 7.93
CA SER A 109 12.82 -12.36 8.93
C SER A 109 11.98 -12.21 10.21
N PHE A 110 10.79 -12.82 10.29
CA PHE A 110 9.95 -12.86 11.49
C PHE A 110 10.11 -14.16 12.27
N SER A 111 9.65 -14.18 13.53
CA SER A 111 9.61 -15.42 14.34
C SER A 111 8.66 -16.45 13.73
N LYS A 112 8.89 -17.75 14.00
CA LYS A 112 8.01 -18.83 13.47
C LYS A 112 6.54 -18.69 13.86
N LYS A 113 6.26 -18.19 15.07
CA LYS A 113 4.90 -17.86 15.51
C LYS A 113 4.29 -16.78 14.61
N LYS A 114 5.03 -15.70 14.37
CA LYS A 114 4.55 -14.59 13.56
C LYS A 114 4.40 -14.99 12.09
N GLN A 115 5.27 -15.84 11.56
CA GLN A 115 5.13 -16.42 10.22
C GLN A 115 3.81 -17.19 10.10
N ALA A 116 3.47 -18.05 11.06
CA ALA A 116 2.21 -18.79 11.06
C ALA A 116 0.98 -17.87 11.12
N GLU A 117 1.05 -16.78 11.90
CA GLU A 117 -0.02 -15.77 11.95
C GLU A 117 -0.21 -15.05 10.61
N ILE A 118 0.89 -14.67 9.92
CA ILE A 118 0.85 -14.03 8.60
C ILE A 118 0.29 -14.99 7.55
N LEU A 119 0.73 -16.25 7.57
CA LEU A 119 0.29 -17.26 6.59
C LEU A 119 -1.18 -17.65 6.74
N ALA A 120 -1.77 -17.42 7.92
CA ALA A 120 -3.18 -17.66 8.19
C ALA A 120 -4.07 -16.41 7.95
N SER A 121 -3.49 -15.26 7.57
CA SER A 121 -4.23 -14.01 7.45
C SER A 121 -4.53 -13.61 6.01
N GLU A 122 -5.71 -13.01 5.84
CA GLU A 122 -6.10 -12.41 4.57
C GLU A 122 -5.32 -11.10 4.31
N PRO A 123 -5.07 -10.77 3.03
CA PRO A 123 -4.48 -9.50 2.60
C PRO A 123 -5.29 -8.28 3.04
N ILE A 124 -4.62 -7.14 3.19
CA ILE A 124 -5.18 -5.90 3.75
C ILE A 124 -4.88 -4.74 2.83
N ILE A 125 -5.93 -4.07 2.37
CA ILE A 125 -5.84 -2.87 1.52
C ILE A 125 -6.20 -1.66 2.37
N ILE A 126 -5.34 -0.63 2.35
CA ILE A 126 -5.60 0.69 2.94
C ILE A 126 -5.66 1.71 1.80
N ASP A 127 -6.87 1.92 1.26
CA ASP A 127 -7.15 2.77 0.11
C ASP A 127 -7.92 4.06 0.47
N THR A 128 -8.34 4.20 1.73
CA THR A 128 -8.84 5.46 2.29
C THR A 128 -8.26 5.78 3.64
N ARG A 129 -8.44 7.02 4.07
CA ARG A 129 -8.01 7.48 5.40
C ARG A 129 -9.06 7.25 6.49
N CYS A 130 -10.34 7.29 6.12
CA CYS A 130 -11.44 7.24 7.08
C CYS A 130 -11.86 5.82 7.45
N GLY A 131 -11.42 4.78 6.72
CA GLY A 131 -11.90 3.40 6.93
C GLY A 131 -12.97 2.96 5.93
N LEU A 132 -13.29 3.78 4.93
CA LEU A 132 -14.03 3.29 3.77
C LEU A 132 -13.12 2.57 2.79
N HIS A 133 -13.72 1.91 1.82
CA HIS A 133 -13.01 1.32 0.70
C HIS A 133 -13.41 2.02 -0.59
N CYS A 134 -12.42 2.59 -1.28
CA CYS A 134 -12.60 3.22 -2.58
C CYS A 134 -12.74 2.17 -3.70
N TYR A 135 -12.20 0.96 -3.55
CA TYR A 135 -12.26 -0.08 -4.59
C TYR A 135 -13.68 -0.51 -4.96
N ASN A 136 -14.63 -0.43 -4.02
CA ASN A 136 -16.05 -0.72 -4.24
C ASN A 136 -16.93 0.55 -4.24
N CYS A 137 -16.34 1.73 -4.43
CA CYS A 137 -17.09 2.98 -4.36
C CYS A 137 -17.83 3.26 -5.67
N GLU A 138 -19.16 3.34 -5.61
CA GLU A 138 -20.03 3.61 -6.76
C GLU A 138 -19.78 4.98 -7.41
N TYR A 139 -19.18 5.93 -6.68
CA TYR A 139 -18.83 7.25 -7.20
C TYR A 139 -17.44 7.30 -7.86
N LYS A 140 -16.63 6.24 -7.75
CA LYS A 140 -15.23 6.28 -8.21
C LYS A 140 -15.14 6.52 -9.71
N GLU A 141 -15.74 5.63 -10.49
CA GLU A 141 -15.74 5.72 -11.95
C GLU A 141 -16.61 6.87 -12.48
N PRO A 142 -17.89 7.04 -12.07
CA PRO A 142 -18.76 8.06 -12.66
C PRO A 142 -18.31 9.50 -12.39
N CYS A 143 -17.61 9.74 -11.26
CA CYS A 143 -17.12 11.05 -10.89
C CYS A 143 -15.64 11.26 -11.21
N ASN A 144 -14.98 10.33 -11.90
CA ASN A 144 -13.54 10.35 -12.15
C ASN A 144 -12.73 10.65 -10.87
N CYS A 145 -13.09 9.96 -9.78
CA CYS A 145 -12.54 10.20 -8.45
C CYS A 145 -11.29 9.35 -8.23
N GLY A 146 -10.12 9.99 -8.05
CA GLY A 146 -8.90 9.27 -7.59
C GLY A 146 -8.96 8.82 -6.12
N GLY A 147 -10.01 9.20 -5.38
CA GLY A 147 -10.15 8.87 -3.97
C GLY A 147 -9.22 9.70 -3.08
N CYS A 148 -9.55 9.79 -1.78
CA CYS A 148 -8.86 10.71 -0.87
C CYS A 148 -7.36 10.43 -0.73
N ILE A 149 -6.92 9.19 -0.96
CA ILE A 149 -5.53 8.78 -0.92
C ILE A 149 -4.71 9.36 -2.07
N GLU A 150 -5.16 9.17 -3.31
CA GLU A 150 -4.42 9.57 -4.50
C GLU A 150 -4.51 11.07 -4.75
N THR A 151 -5.64 11.70 -4.40
CA THR A 151 -5.87 13.13 -4.65
C THR A 151 -5.40 14.05 -3.52
N ASN A 152 -4.53 13.55 -2.64
CA ASN A 152 -4.05 14.30 -1.47
C ASN A 152 -5.16 14.92 -0.60
N GLY A 153 -6.24 14.16 -0.42
CA GLY A 153 -7.38 14.58 0.39
C GLY A 153 -8.43 15.39 -0.36
N HIS A 154 -8.38 15.44 -1.69
CA HIS A 154 -9.37 16.10 -2.54
C HIS A 154 -10.15 15.07 -3.38
N PRO A 155 -10.97 14.19 -2.78
CA PRO A 155 -11.87 13.34 -3.57
C PRO A 155 -12.82 14.18 -4.44
N PHE A 156 -13.68 13.53 -5.24
CA PHE A 156 -14.53 14.22 -6.23
C PHE A 156 -15.37 15.39 -5.69
N HIS A 157 -15.71 15.37 -4.40
CA HIS A 157 -16.50 16.41 -3.74
C HIS A 157 -15.64 17.52 -3.11
N GLY A 158 -14.35 17.62 -3.44
CA GLY A 158 -13.42 18.62 -2.93
C GLY A 158 -12.65 18.17 -1.69
N GLU A 159 -12.08 19.13 -0.96
CA GLU A 159 -11.24 18.87 0.21
C GLU A 159 -12.01 18.09 1.30
N CYS A 160 -11.42 16.99 1.79
CA CYS A 160 -12.00 16.14 2.81
C CYS A 160 -11.33 16.41 4.18
N PRO A 161 -12.05 16.99 5.17
CA PRO A 161 -11.52 17.28 6.50
C PRO A 161 -10.86 16.10 7.22
N VAL A 162 -11.45 14.89 7.13
CA VAL A 162 -10.85 13.68 7.71
C VAL A 162 -9.51 13.36 7.05
N ALA A 163 -9.44 13.52 5.73
CA ALA A 163 -8.24 13.25 4.98
C ALA A 163 -7.13 14.26 5.28
N ILE A 164 -7.46 15.55 5.39
CA ILE A 164 -6.51 16.61 5.75
C ILE A 164 -5.98 16.40 7.17
N CYS A 165 -6.86 16.14 8.14
CA CYS A 165 -6.46 15.89 9.53
C CYS A 165 -5.47 14.70 9.66
N CYS A 166 -5.70 13.60 8.92
CA CYS A 166 -4.74 12.49 8.93
C CYS A 166 -3.39 12.86 8.32
N GLN A 167 -3.38 13.67 7.25
CA GLN A 167 -2.15 14.14 6.60
C GLN A 167 -1.31 15.00 7.53
N GLU A 168 -1.93 16.00 8.17
CA GLU A 168 -1.24 16.90 9.08
C GLU A 168 -0.62 16.15 10.26
N LYS A 169 -1.31 15.11 10.75
CA LYS A 169 -0.83 14.22 11.81
C LYS A 169 0.13 13.13 11.33
N ARG A 170 0.41 13.04 10.03
CA ARG A 170 1.23 11.99 9.40
C ARG A 170 0.74 10.58 9.72
N HIS A 171 -0.57 10.42 9.83
CA HIS A 171 -1.20 9.12 9.94
C HIS A 171 -1.55 8.61 8.55
N MET A 172 -1.49 7.29 8.35
CA MET A 172 -2.02 6.70 7.13
C MET A 172 -3.55 6.70 7.14
N HIS A 173 -4.15 6.26 8.24
CA HIS A 173 -5.60 6.23 8.43
C HIS A 173 -5.97 6.67 9.86
N CYS A 174 -7.24 6.99 10.09
CA CYS A 174 -7.70 7.51 11.38
C CYS A 174 -7.40 6.60 12.57
N GLY A 175 -7.34 5.28 12.34
CA GLY A 175 -7.06 4.27 13.37
C GLY A 175 -5.69 4.38 14.04
N GLU A 176 -4.74 5.11 13.46
CA GLU A 176 -3.42 5.38 14.08
C GLU A 176 -3.46 6.55 15.08
N CYS A 177 -4.56 7.30 15.14
CA CYS A 177 -4.65 8.49 15.98
C CYS A 177 -4.82 8.15 17.46
N SER A 178 -4.09 8.85 18.34
CA SER A 178 -4.16 8.65 19.79
C SER A 178 -5.52 8.95 20.41
N THR A 179 -6.35 9.75 19.73
CA THR A 179 -7.71 10.11 20.16
C THR A 179 -8.80 9.35 19.38
N PHE A 180 -8.43 8.28 18.69
CA PHE A 180 -9.36 7.48 17.90
C PHE A 180 -10.35 6.66 18.77
N PRO A 181 -11.65 6.60 18.43
CA PRO A 181 -12.34 7.39 17.40
C PRO A 181 -12.59 8.83 17.88
N CYS A 182 -12.16 9.82 17.10
CA CYS A 182 -12.30 11.23 17.45
C CYS A 182 -13.63 11.83 16.96
N GLY A 183 -14.01 13.00 17.49
CA GLY A 183 -15.24 13.69 17.12
C GLY A 183 -15.39 13.94 15.61
N LEU A 184 -14.29 14.26 14.92
CA LEU A 184 -14.31 14.47 13.47
C LEU A 184 -14.72 13.20 12.71
N LEU A 185 -14.12 12.04 13.01
CA LEU A 185 -14.52 10.79 12.35
C LEU A 185 -15.94 10.37 12.72
N LEU A 186 -16.34 10.59 13.98
CA LEU A 186 -17.69 10.28 14.46
C LEU A 186 -18.77 11.11 13.75
N GLN A 187 -18.47 12.35 13.34
CA GLN A 187 -19.40 13.16 12.55
C GLN A 187 -19.72 12.49 11.20
N TYR A 188 -18.71 12.00 10.48
CA TYR A 188 -18.90 11.29 9.22
C TYR A 188 -19.56 9.93 9.42
N THR A 189 -19.16 9.21 10.47
CA THR A 189 -19.72 7.89 10.82
C THR A 189 -21.23 7.96 11.06
N ASN A 190 -21.67 9.01 11.78
CA ASN A 190 -23.06 9.18 12.22
C ASN A 190 -23.84 10.21 11.37
N ASP A 191 -23.33 10.59 10.20
CA ASP A 191 -24.03 11.52 9.33
C ASP A 191 -25.39 10.91 8.90
N PRO A 192 -26.52 11.62 9.03
CA PRO A 192 -27.83 11.04 8.73
C PRO A 192 -28.02 10.63 7.26
N GLU A 193 -27.27 11.22 6.33
CA GLU A 193 -27.42 11.00 4.88
C GLU A 193 -26.25 10.17 4.31
N GLN A 194 -25.03 10.46 4.74
CA GLN A 194 -23.77 9.90 4.22
C GLN A 194 -23.00 9.07 5.28
N GLY A 195 -23.69 8.74 6.38
CA GLY A 195 -23.20 7.92 7.47
C GLY A 195 -22.93 6.48 7.07
N ASP A 196 -22.35 5.74 8.01
CA ASP A 196 -22.05 4.33 7.78
C ASP A 196 -23.33 3.48 7.82
N ASN A 197 -23.41 2.49 6.94
CA ASN A 197 -24.44 1.46 6.97
C ASN A 197 -23.80 0.06 6.85
N PRO A 198 -23.72 -0.74 7.93
CA PRO A 198 -24.20 -0.45 9.28
C PRO A 198 -23.42 0.68 9.99
N PRO A 199 -24.00 1.34 11.01
CA PRO A 199 -23.30 2.39 11.76
C PRO A 199 -21.98 1.91 12.37
N GLY A 200 -20.90 2.66 12.17
CA GLY A 200 -19.58 2.37 12.74
C GLY A 200 -18.62 1.58 11.84
N LEU A 201 -19.00 1.21 10.61
CA LEU A 201 -18.14 0.48 9.67
C LEU A 201 -16.73 1.10 9.51
N ARG A 202 -16.64 2.41 9.33
CA ARG A 202 -15.36 3.13 9.18
C ARG A 202 -14.46 2.93 10.39
N ILE A 203 -15.05 2.91 11.59
CA ILE A 203 -14.35 2.72 12.86
C ILE A 203 -13.86 1.27 12.98
N GLU A 204 -14.71 0.30 12.71
CA GLU A 204 -14.34 -1.12 12.75
C GLU A 204 -13.22 -1.43 11.75
N GLN A 205 -13.33 -0.91 10.53
CA GLN A 205 -12.30 -1.06 9.51
C GLN A 205 -10.97 -0.43 9.96
N CYS A 206 -10.99 0.80 10.48
CA CYS A 206 -9.79 1.46 11.00
C CYS A 206 -9.14 0.70 12.16
N LYS A 207 -9.93 0.10 13.06
CA LYS A 207 -9.42 -0.79 14.13
C LYS A 207 -8.74 -2.00 13.52
N GLY A 208 -9.41 -2.67 12.58
CA GLY A 208 -8.87 -3.83 11.89
C GLY A 208 -7.58 -3.53 11.14
N TRP A 209 -7.47 -2.36 10.50
CA TRP A 209 -6.22 -1.93 9.88
C TRP A 209 -5.11 -1.67 10.90
N CYS A 210 -5.42 -1.00 12.01
CA CYS A 210 -4.46 -0.68 13.07
C CYS A 210 -3.91 -1.95 13.74
N GLU A 211 -4.80 -2.85 14.16
CA GLU A 211 -4.45 -4.11 14.82
C GLU A 211 -3.57 -5.01 13.96
N ARG A 212 -3.81 -5.01 12.64
CA ARG A 212 -3.06 -5.83 11.68
C ARG A 212 -1.78 -5.15 11.19
N SER A 213 -1.69 -3.82 11.24
CA SER A 213 -0.48 -3.05 10.90
C SER A 213 0.57 -3.04 12.02
N ILE A 214 0.13 -3.16 13.28
CA ILE A 214 1.01 -3.13 14.47
C ILE A 214 1.60 -4.52 14.78
N LYS A 215 0.86 -5.60 14.46
CA LYS A 215 1.31 -6.96 14.73
C LYS A 215 2.34 -7.41 13.70
#